data_AF-A0A8T3V939-F1
#
_entry.id   AF-A0A8T3V939-F1
#
_cell.length_a   1.000
_cell.length_b   1.000
_cell.length_c   1.000
_cell.angle_alpha   90.00
_cell.angle_beta   90.00
_cell.angle_gamma   90.00
#
_symmetry.space_group_name_H-M   'P 1'
#
loop_
_entity.id
_entity.type
_entity.pdbx_description
1 polymer ?
#
loop_
_entity_poly.entity_id
_entity_poly.type
_entity_poly.pdbx_seq_one_letter_code
_entity_poly.pdbx_strand_id
1 'polypeptide(L)'
;MNLKKIFLFVCLIVCLSSAVICASDVSETDFDSDFNESHFQCCSFAIQEKDETVFAFRQDAEFSTDGVLIHNDKLNNQEIIVQEIDTPDSHFIHAMITEDGWIASHGGDSSNDTETRDIENIACEMLASKNISSDSLSKIQKIFNKYGYGHFFIKAPDGKYGVIYNETVLVGKLNTGEFLVIPNEYYGFRGGNYTDYATDPVDAIVKICSYEDSGTNRRNLYSYDYKLQDTDNGKKYGVNIYVTNDNGHNVGLDTSEFVNYFYFNNDFYPPSVIPENPDKLYVGDYIFENQSIFSVIKNQIFQK
;
A
#
# COMPACT_ATOMS: atom_id res chain seq x y z
N MET A 1 65.54 49.36 33.10
CA MET A 1 65.39 50.17 31.88
C MET A 1 64.46 49.39 30.94
N ASN A 2 63.39 50.04 30.43
CA ASN A 2 62.22 49.52 29.68
C ASN A 2 61.25 48.65 30.51
N LEU A 3 60.05 49.05 30.97
CA LEU A 3 59.07 50.10 30.65
C LEU A 3 58.41 50.03 29.27
N LYS A 4 57.05 50.01 29.28
CA LYS A 4 56.05 50.16 28.20
C LYS A 4 55.53 48.80 27.66
N LYS A 5 54.25 48.41 27.78
CA LYS A 5 52.98 49.14 27.95
C LYS A 5 51.92 48.29 28.69
N ILE A 6 51.22 48.97 29.58
CA ILE A 6 49.89 48.66 30.13
C ILE A 6 48.84 49.23 29.16
N PHE A 7 47.67 48.57 29.02
CA PHE A 7 46.29 49.12 28.94
C PHE A 7 45.34 47.93 28.59
N LEU A 8 44.52 47.40 29.50
CA LEU A 8 43.20 47.87 30.02
C LEU A 8 42.13 46.85 29.53
N PHE A 9 41.75 45.85 30.34
CA PHE A 9 40.61 45.83 31.27
C PHE A 9 39.23 45.97 30.59
N VAL A 10 38.51 44.85 30.40
CA VAL A 10 37.11 44.68 30.85
C VAL A 10 36.91 43.20 31.22
N CYS A 11 36.57 42.99 32.49
CA CYS A 11 36.08 41.75 33.08
C CYS A 11 34.54 41.62 32.91
N LEU A 12 34.03 40.43 33.26
CA LEU A 12 32.64 40.08 33.63
C LEU A 12 31.73 39.77 32.42
N ILE A 13 31.12 38.58 32.24
CA ILE A 13 30.31 37.79 33.19
C ILE A 13 30.14 36.32 32.68
N VAL A 14 30.45 35.36 33.57
CA VAL A 14 29.64 34.16 33.95
C VAL A 14 29.43 33.01 32.93
N CYS A 15 30.08 31.86 33.13
CA CYS A 15 29.60 30.72 33.94
C CYS A 15 30.46 29.47 33.68
N LEU A 16 30.90 28.80 34.74
CA LEU A 16 31.46 27.45 34.70
C LEU A 16 30.37 26.43 34.39
N SER A 17 30.65 25.42 33.56
CA SER A 17 30.63 24.00 34.00
C SER A 17 31.00 23.03 32.86
N SER A 18 32.15 22.38 33.06
CA SER A 18 32.39 20.94 32.93
C SER A 18 31.74 20.12 31.81
N ALA A 19 32.61 19.68 30.90
CA ALA A 19 32.69 18.34 30.29
C ALA A 19 31.46 17.79 29.53
N VAL A 20 31.56 17.78 28.19
CA VAL A 20 31.13 16.63 27.38
C VAL A 20 32.16 16.42 26.26
N ILE A 21 32.62 15.18 26.17
CA ILE A 21 33.33 14.60 25.04
C ILE A 21 32.39 14.71 23.84
N CYS A 22 32.67 15.58 22.87
CA CYS A 22 32.00 15.50 21.58
C CYS A 22 32.89 14.74 20.62
N ALA A 23 32.25 13.74 20.03
CA ALA A 23 32.78 12.74 19.13
C ALA A 23 33.69 13.32 18.04
N SER A 24 34.71 12.54 17.76
CA SER A 24 35.49 12.55 16.54
C SER A 24 34.61 12.65 15.29
N ASP A 25 35.10 13.43 14.34
CA ASP A 25 34.85 13.35 12.91
C ASP A 25 34.40 11.95 12.47
N VAL A 26 33.11 11.80 12.23
CA VAL A 26 32.59 10.85 11.26
C VAL A 26 32.34 11.68 10.03
N SER A 27 33.23 11.51 9.06
CA SER A 27 33.08 11.97 7.69
C SER A 27 31.64 11.76 7.22
N GLU A 28 31.04 12.81 6.67
CA GLU A 28 30.06 12.68 5.59
C GLU A 28 30.74 11.81 4.53
N THR A 29 30.51 10.50 4.59
CA THR A 29 30.82 9.62 3.50
C THR A 29 29.89 10.04 2.38
N ASP A 30 30.48 10.55 1.31
CA ASP A 30 29.90 10.73 -0.01
C ASP A 30 28.76 9.73 -0.23
N PHE A 31 27.53 10.24 -0.21
CA PHE A 31 26.35 9.49 -0.63
C PHE A 31 26.43 9.41 -2.16
N ASP A 32 27.11 8.36 -2.61
CA ASP A 32 27.38 8.10 -4.02
C ASP A 32 26.08 7.93 -4.80
N SER A 33 26.06 8.53 -5.98
CA SER A 33 24.90 8.89 -6.79
C SER A 33 24.35 7.73 -7.64
N ASP A 34 24.15 6.55 -7.07
CA ASP A 34 23.53 5.39 -7.74
C ASP A 34 22.25 4.93 -7.01
N PHE A 35 21.37 5.89 -6.69
CA PHE A 35 20.01 5.59 -6.23
C PHE A 35 19.18 5.06 -7.40
N ASN A 36 18.81 3.79 -7.34
CA ASN A 36 17.97 3.17 -8.37
C ASN A 36 16.63 2.78 -7.74
N GLU A 37 15.62 3.65 -7.90
CA GLU A 37 14.23 3.47 -7.44
C GLU A 37 13.63 2.10 -7.80
N SER A 38 14.18 1.42 -8.82
CA SER A 38 13.79 0.06 -9.22
C SER A 38 14.04 -1.04 -8.16
N HIS A 39 14.64 -0.74 -7.01
CA HIS A 39 14.80 -1.70 -5.91
C HIS A 39 13.60 -1.78 -4.94
N PHE A 40 12.66 -0.83 -4.97
CA PHE A 40 11.53 -0.75 -4.02
C PHE A 40 10.19 -1.17 -4.64
N GLN A 41 9.91 -2.46 -4.65
CA GLN A 41 8.80 -3.10 -5.36
C GLN A 41 7.60 -3.33 -4.43
N CYS A 42 6.76 -2.30 -4.27
CA CYS A 42 5.42 -2.51 -3.75
C CYS A 42 4.69 -3.53 -4.63
N CYS A 43 3.78 -4.30 -4.04
CA CYS A 43 3.07 -5.33 -4.76
C CYS A 43 1.60 -5.39 -4.37
N SER A 44 0.72 -5.36 -5.36
CA SER A 44 -0.70 -5.64 -5.20
C SER A 44 -0.99 -7.11 -5.45
N PHE A 45 -1.93 -7.65 -4.68
CA PHE A 45 -2.42 -9.01 -4.80
C PHE A 45 -3.94 -8.98 -4.88
N ALA A 46 -4.52 -9.84 -5.71
CA ALA A 46 -5.96 -9.97 -5.80
C ALA A 46 -6.36 -11.43 -5.99
N ILE A 47 -7.38 -11.88 -5.26
CA ILE A 47 -8.07 -13.16 -5.47
C ILE A 47 -9.52 -12.86 -5.81
N GLN A 48 -10.07 -13.59 -6.79
CA GLN A 48 -11.51 -13.62 -7.03
C GLN A 48 -12.10 -14.92 -6.49
N GLU A 49 -13.12 -14.79 -5.64
CA GLU A 49 -14.03 -15.88 -5.29
C GLU A 49 -15.47 -15.54 -5.69
N LYS A 50 -16.40 -16.48 -5.59
CA LYS A 50 -17.77 -16.28 -6.12
C LYS A 50 -18.46 -15.03 -5.55
N ASP A 51 -18.46 -14.89 -4.23
CA ASP A 51 -19.14 -13.81 -3.49
C ASP A 51 -18.13 -13.11 -2.55
N GLU A 52 -16.85 -13.15 -2.91
CA GLU A 52 -15.71 -12.71 -2.09
C GLU A 52 -14.59 -12.20 -3.02
N THR A 53 -13.87 -11.19 -2.56
CA THR A 53 -12.63 -10.72 -3.18
C THR A 53 -11.66 -10.40 -2.07
N VAL A 54 -10.50 -11.04 -2.10
CA VAL A 54 -9.40 -10.66 -1.21
C VAL A 54 -8.43 -9.83 -2.03
N PHE A 55 -8.16 -8.62 -1.57
CA PHE A 55 -7.13 -7.75 -2.11
C PHE A 55 -6.06 -7.52 -1.04
N ALA A 56 -4.80 -7.40 -1.44
CA ALA A 56 -3.78 -6.97 -0.51
C ALA A 56 -2.72 -6.09 -1.16
N PHE A 57 -2.07 -5.29 -0.33
CA PHE A 57 -0.97 -4.42 -0.73
C PHE A 57 0.22 -4.65 0.18
N ARG A 58 1.35 -5.11 -0.38
CA ARG A 58 2.63 -5.15 0.31
C ARG A 58 3.37 -3.84 0.09
N GLN A 59 3.73 -3.18 1.17
CA GLN A 59 4.61 -2.03 1.13
C GLN A 59 6.07 -2.45 0.97
N ASP A 60 6.77 -1.76 0.09
CA ASP A 60 8.20 -1.86 -0.07
C ASP A 60 8.73 -0.47 -0.39
N ALA A 61 9.15 0.27 0.64
CA ALA A 61 9.56 1.66 0.53
C ALA A 61 10.89 1.89 1.25
N GLU A 62 11.69 2.84 0.75
CA GLU A 62 13.00 3.20 1.28
C GLU A 62 12.94 3.67 2.74
N PHE A 63 12.05 4.61 3.02
CA PHE A 63 12.01 5.29 4.31
C PHE A 63 11.14 4.53 5.31
N SER A 64 11.68 4.31 6.51
CA SER A 64 11.10 3.49 7.57
C SER A 64 10.15 4.25 8.51
N THR A 65 9.78 5.48 8.20
CA THR A 65 9.08 6.36 9.15
C THR A 65 7.60 6.53 8.89
N ASP A 66 7.15 6.39 7.65
CA ASP A 66 5.80 6.78 7.30
C ASP A 66 4.88 5.56 7.43
N GLY A 67 3.95 5.63 8.37
CA GLY A 67 2.97 4.58 8.59
C GLY A 67 1.88 4.57 7.52
N VAL A 68 0.79 3.88 7.84
CA VAL A 68 -0.39 3.81 6.97
C VAL A 68 -1.63 4.28 7.71
N LEU A 69 -2.47 5.04 7.02
CA LEU A 69 -3.84 5.33 7.45
C LEU A 69 -4.80 4.40 6.72
N ILE A 70 -5.57 3.63 7.48
CA ILE A 70 -6.71 2.86 6.99
C ILE A 70 -7.98 3.47 7.57
N HIS A 71 -8.82 4.03 6.72
CA HIS A 71 -10.00 4.76 7.15
C HIS A 71 -11.13 4.65 6.12
N ASN A 72 -12.32 5.07 6.54
CA ASN A 72 -13.49 5.14 5.67
C ASN A 72 -13.66 6.57 5.12
N ASP A 73 -14.07 6.67 3.86
CA ASP A 73 -14.39 7.94 3.21
C ASP A 73 -15.60 7.79 2.26
N LYS A 74 -15.89 8.81 1.45
CA LYS A 74 -16.99 8.83 0.49
C LYS A 74 -16.57 9.28 -0.89
N LEU A 75 -16.84 8.41 -1.87
CA LEU A 75 -16.77 8.74 -3.30
C LEU A 75 -18.18 8.93 -3.85
N ASN A 76 -18.59 10.16 -4.17
CA ASN A 76 -19.94 10.44 -4.72
C ASN A 76 -21.10 9.86 -3.87
N ASN A 77 -21.02 10.01 -2.54
CA ASN A 77 -21.92 9.42 -1.53
C ASN A 77 -21.84 7.89 -1.37
N GLN A 78 -20.98 7.21 -2.12
CA GLN A 78 -20.67 5.81 -1.93
C GLN A 78 -19.64 5.67 -0.81
N GLU A 79 -19.85 4.75 0.14
CA GLU A 79 -18.84 4.47 1.15
C GLU A 79 -17.65 3.72 0.54
N ILE A 80 -16.45 4.11 0.96
CA ILE A 80 -15.19 3.47 0.54
C ILE A 80 -14.28 3.26 1.76
N ILE A 81 -13.41 2.27 1.68
CA ILE A 81 -12.23 2.13 2.54
C ILE A 81 -11.02 2.59 1.75
N VAL A 82 -10.18 3.41 2.37
CA VAL A 82 -8.95 3.95 1.80
C VAL A 82 -7.76 3.48 2.63
N GLN A 83 -6.70 3.07 1.94
CA GLN A 83 -5.37 2.86 2.51
C GLN A 83 -4.43 3.90 1.89
N GLU A 84 -3.79 4.73 2.71
CA GLU A 84 -2.84 5.76 2.25
C GLU A 84 -1.64 5.90 3.18
N ILE A 85 -0.56 6.53 2.72
CA ILE A 85 0.61 6.83 3.55
C ILE A 85 0.23 7.86 4.63
N ASP A 86 0.63 7.61 5.88
CA ASP A 86 0.53 8.57 6.98
C ASP A 86 1.70 9.55 6.93
N THR A 87 1.59 10.59 6.09
CA THR A 87 2.62 11.62 5.97
C THR A 87 2.03 12.98 5.61
N PRO A 88 2.53 14.09 6.20
CA PRO A 88 2.10 15.44 5.83
C PRO A 88 2.73 15.93 4.52
N ASP A 89 3.79 15.26 4.04
CA ASP A 89 4.66 15.78 2.98
C ASP A 89 4.29 15.26 1.58
N SER A 90 3.45 14.22 1.49
CA SER A 90 3.00 13.65 0.23
C SER A 90 1.61 13.03 0.35
N HIS A 91 0.94 12.86 -0.79
CA HIS A 91 -0.33 12.15 -0.88
C HIS A 91 -0.13 10.89 -1.70
N PHE A 92 -0.39 9.73 -1.10
CA PHE A 92 -0.26 8.46 -1.79
C PHE A 92 -1.26 7.43 -1.30
N ILE A 93 -2.25 7.16 -2.15
CA ILE A 93 -3.25 6.12 -1.90
C ILE A 93 -2.72 4.80 -2.44
N HIS A 94 -2.56 3.83 -1.54
CA HIS A 94 -2.23 2.45 -1.88
C HIS A 94 -3.46 1.71 -2.41
N ALA A 95 -4.62 1.91 -1.79
CA ALA A 95 -5.83 1.17 -2.13
C ALA A 95 -7.13 1.94 -1.84
N MET A 96 -8.13 1.72 -2.68
CA MET A 96 -9.52 2.11 -2.47
C MET A 96 -10.42 0.90 -2.70
N ILE A 97 -11.33 0.63 -1.76
CA ILE A 97 -12.31 -0.46 -1.84
C ILE A 97 -13.70 0.12 -1.63
N THR A 98 -14.56 0.00 -2.63
CA THR A 98 -15.91 0.57 -2.58
C THR A 98 -16.90 -0.38 -1.93
N GLU A 99 -18.00 0.17 -1.41
CA GLU A 99 -19.08 -0.65 -0.86
C GLU A 99 -19.64 -1.67 -1.87
N ASP A 100 -19.54 -1.43 -3.18
CA ASP A 100 -20.04 -2.39 -4.18
C ASP A 100 -18.97 -3.35 -4.71
N GLY A 101 -17.79 -3.40 -4.08
CA GLY A 101 -16.75 -4.40 -4.32
C GLY A 101 -15.77 -4.04 -5.43
N TRP A 102 -15.75 -2.78 -5.87
CA TRP A 102 -14.69 -2.30 -6.76
C TRP A 102 -13.44 -2.01 -5.98
N ILE A 103 -12.30 -2.27 -6.62
CA ILE A 103 -10.98 -2.09 -6.01
C ILE A 103 -10.11 -1.31 -6.99
N ALA A 104 -9.43 -0.29 -6.49
CA ALA A 104 -8.34 0.37 -7.19
C ALA A 104 -7.11 0.43 -6.30
N SER A 105 -5.92 0.32 -6.88
CA SER A 105 -4.65 0.36 -6.16
C SER A 105 -3.54 0.97 -7.01
N HIS A 106 -2.59 1.59 -6.33
CA HIS A 106 -1.43 2.23 -6.93
C HIS A 106 -0.18 1.90 -6.10
N GLY A 107 0.87 1.46 -6.79
CA GLY A 107 2.22 1.31 -6.24
C GLY A 107 3.23 2.00 -7.14
N GLY A 108 4.31 2.50 -6.57
CA GLY A 108 5.32 3.27 -7.28
C GLY A 108 5.88 4.37 -6.40
N ASP A 109 6.32 5.45 -7.03
CA ASP A 109 6.92 6.60 -6.37
C ASP A 109 5.85 7.52 -5.76
N SER A 110 5.95 7.75 -4.44
CA SER A 110 5.06 8.63 -3.68
C SER A 110 5.51 10.09 -3.64
N SER A 111 6.68 10.44 -4.17
CA SER A 111 7.22 11.80 -4.14
C SER A 111 6.49 12.77 -5.08
N ASN A 112 5.76 12.24 -6.07
CA ASN A 112 5.06 13.03 -7.08
C ASN A 112 3.56 13.19 -6.76
N ASP A 113 3.24 14.14 -5.87
CA ASP A 113 1.87 14.42 -5.39
C ASP A 113 0.87 14.71 -6.51
N THR A 114 1.25 15.52 -7.52
CA THR A 114 0.34 15.91 -8.61
C THR A 114 -0.11 14.70 -9.42
N GLU A 115 0.83 13.87 -9.86
CA GLU A 115 0.53 12.71 -10.67
C GLU A 115 -0.18 11.60 -9.89
N THR A 116 0.14 11.45 -8.60
CA THR A 116 -0.59 10.51 -7.74
C THR A 116 -2.06 10.92 -7.61
N ARG A 117 -2.34 12.21 -7.42
CA ARG A 117 -3.71 12.75 -7.42
C ARG A 117 -4.40 12.61 -8.78
N ASP A 118 -3.68 12.78 -9.89
CA ASP A 118 -4.24 12.56 -11.22
C ASP A 118 -4.64 11.09 -11.42
N ILE A 119 -3.80 10.15 -11.01
CA ILE A 119 -4.12 8.70 -11.05
C ILE A 119 -5.36 8.41 -10.20
N GLU A 120 -5.39 8.91 -8.97
CA GLU A 120 -6.55 8.76 -8.07
C GLU A 120 -7.82 9.33 -8.70
N ASN A 121 -7.79 10.55 -9.23
CA ASN A 121 -8.96 11.19 -9.85
C ASN A 121 -9.49 10.34 -11.01
N ILE A 122 -8.61 9.83 -11.87
CA ILE A 122 -9.00 8.96 -12.98
C ILE A 122 -9.55 7.62 -12.49
N ALA A 123 -8.98 7.07 -11.40
CA ALA A 123 -9.50 5.85 -10.76
C ALA A 123 -10.90 6.09 -10.19
N CYS A 124 -11.10 7.18 -9.46
CA CYS A 124 -12.39 7.62 -8.92
C CYS A 124 -13.45 7.79 -10.02
N GLU A 125 -13.09 8.32 -11.19
CA GLU A 125 -13.99 8.37 -12.36
C GLU A 125 -14.42 6.96 -12.82
N MET A 126 -13.48 6.01 -12.90
CA MET A 126 -13.78 4.62 -13.28
C MET A 126 -14.62 3.89 -12.23
N LEU A 127 -14.32 4.08 -10.94
CA LEU A 127 -15.08 3.53 -9.82
C LEU A 127 -16.52 4.07 -9.83
N ALA A 128 -16.68 5.39 -9.92
CA ALA A 128 -18.01 6.03 -9.91
C ALA A 128 -18.85 5.67 -11.15
N SER A 129 -18.22 5.58 -12.33
CA SER A 129 -18.89 5.18 -13.57
C SER A 129 -19.09 3.67 -13.71
N LYS A 130 -18.51 2.87 -12.81
CA LYS A 130 -18.53 1.39 -12.82
C LYS A 130 -18.04 0.83 -14.16
N ASN A 131 -16.99 1.44 -14.70
CA ASN A 131 -16.47 1.10 -16.02
C ASN A 131 -14.94 1.24 -16.06
N ILE A 132 -14.27 0.13 -16.37
CA ILE A 132 -12.83 0.12 -16.66
C ILE A 132 -12.65 0.61 -18.10
N SER A 133 -12.39 1.92 -18.26
CA SER A 133 -12.31 2.59 -19.56
C SER A 133 -10.91 2.53 -20.16
N SER A 134 -10.79 2.12 -21.42
CA SER A 134 -9.51 2.16 -22.16
C SER A 134 -8.87 3.55 -22.20
N ASP A 135 -9.70 4.60 -22.27
CA ASP A 135 -9.22 5.98 -22.29
C ASP A 135 -8.63 6.37 -20.93
N SER A 136 -9.28 5.97 -19.84
CA SER A 136 -8.79 6.18 -18.47
C SER A 136 -7.50 5.40 -18.23
N LEU A 137 -7.45 4.12 -18.63
CA LEU A 137 -6.23 3.32 -18.56
C LEU A 137 -5.09 3.96 -19.37
N SER A 138 -5.38 4.48 -20.57
CA SER A 138 -4.37 5.16 -21.40
C SER A 138 -3.87 6.46 -20.80
N LYS A 139 -4.71 7.21 -20.06
CA LYS A 139 -4.29 8.42 -19.34
C LYS A 139 -3.34 8.06 -18.20
N ILE A 140 -3.68 7.06 -17.39
CA ILE A 140 -2.82 6.58 -16.30
C ILE A 140 -1.50 6.03 -16.87
N GLN A 141 -1.53 5.27 -17.97
CA GLN A 141 -0.30 4.78 -18.61
C GLN A 141 0.62 5.91 -19.06
N LYS A 142 0.08 7.02 -19.58
CA LYS A 142 0.89 8.19 -19.94
C LYS A 142 1.57 8.84 -18.73
N ILE A 143 0.99 8.72 -17.54
CA ILE A 143 1.61 9.16 -16.30
C ILE A 143 2.78 8.25 -15.96
N PHE A 144 2.57 6.92 -15.92
CA PHE A 144 3.64 5.95 -15.67
C PHE A 144 4.79 6.01 -16.68
N ASN A 145 4.52 6.34 -17.95
CA ASN A 145 5.56 6.55 -18.96
C ASN A 145 6.52 7.70 -18.63
N LYS A 146 6.12 8.69 -17.82
CA LYS A 146 7.02 9.76 -17.38
C LYS A 146 8.01 9.29 -16.32
N TYR A 147 7.56 8.38 -15.45
CA TYR A 147 8.33 7.86 -14.31
C TYR A 147 9.12 6.62 -14.62
N GLY A 148 8.66 5.84 -15.61
CA GLY A 148 9.29 4.59 -15.99
C GLY A 148 9.09 3.46 -14.99
N TYR A 149 8.32 3.67 -13.91
CA TYR A 149 8.24 2.74 -12.77
C TYR A 149 6.87 2.74 -12.09
N GLY A 150 6.47 1.60 -11.53
CA GLY A 150 5.25 1.44 -10.72
C GLY A 150 4.12 0.71 -11.44
N HIS A 151 3.04 0.44 -10.69
CA HIS A 151 1.86 -0.22 -11.21
C HIS A 151 0.57 0.49 -10.77
N PHE A 152 -0.45 0.39 -11.60
CA PHE A 152 -1.84 0.66 -11.21
C PHE A 152 -2.71 -0.56 -11.47
N PHE A 153 -3.63 -0.83 -10.56
CA PHE A 153 -4.59 -1.92 -10.64
C PHE A 153 -6.00 -1.38 -10.42
N ILE A 154 -6.95 -1.81 -11.24
CA ILE A 154 -8.37 -1.63 -10.99
C ILE A 154 -9.11 -2.92 -11.31
N LYS A 155 -10.07 -3.28 -10.46
CA LYS A 155 -10.87 -4.49 -10.60
C LYS A 155 -12.32 -4.23 -10.24
N ALA A 156 -13.20 -4.77 -11.07
CA ALA A 156 -14.63 -4.81 -10.86
C ALA A 156 -15.05 -6.03 -10.01
N PRO A 157 -16.25 -6.01 -9.40
CA PRO A 157 -16.75 -7.11 -8.56
C PRO A 157 -16.96 -8.43 -9.31
N ASP A 158 -17.09 -8.37 -10.64
CA ASP A 158 -17.29 -9.52 -11.54
C ASP A 158 -15.98 -10.14 -12.05
N GLY A 159 -14.84 -9.66 -11.54
CA GLY A 159 -13.50 -10.12 -11.87
C GLY A 159 -12.85 -9.39 -13.05
N LYS A 160 -13.56 -8.55 -13.81
CA LYS A 160 -12.92 -7.75 -14.86
C LYS A 160 -11.86 -6.83 -14.24
N TYR A 161 -10.69 -6.73 -14.86
CA TYR A 161 -9.60 -5.92 -14.34
C TYR A 161 -8.84 -5.18 -15.42
N GLY A 162 -8.15 -4.11 -15.00
CA GLY A 162 -7.08 -3.43 -15.73
C GLY A 162 -5.83 -3.36 -14.85
N VAL A 163 -4.67 -3.62 -15.44
CA VAL A 163 -3.35 -3.43 -14.84
C VAL A 163 -2.53 -2.53 -15.77
N ILE A 164 -1.82 -1.56 -15.21
CA ILE A 164 -1.01 -0.62 -15.96
C ILE A 164 0.39 -0.60 -15.39
N TYR A 165 1.35 -0.62 -16.30
CA TYR A 165 2.76 -0.34 -16.12
C TYR A 165 3.16 0.81 -17.06
N ASN A 166 4.41 1.26 -17.03
CA ASN A 166 4.93 2.30 -17.94
C ASN A 166 4.58 1.99 -19.42
N GLU A 167 4.98 0.85 -19.95
CA GLU A 167 4.85 0.50 -21.37
C GLU A 167 3.77 -0.55 -21.65
N THR A 168 3.14 -1.07 -20.60
CA THR A 168 2.20 -2.20 -20.70
C THR A 168 0.85 -1.88 -20.08
N VAL A 169 -0.23 -2.20 -20.79
CA VAL A 169 -1.59 -2.23 -20.25
C VAL A 169 -2.15 -3.63 -20.45
N LEU A 170 -2.62 -4.23 -19.37
CA LEU A 170 -3.27 -5.54 -19.37
C LEU A 170 -4.72 -5.33 -19.00
N VAL A 171 -5.62 -5.93 -19.76
CA VAL A 171 -7.03 -6.03 -19.40
C VAL A 171 -7.44 -7.49 -19.44
N GLY A 172 -8.27 -7.91 -18.50
CA GLY A 172 -8.64 -9.30 -18.39
C GLY A 172 -9.83 -9.53 -17.47
N LYS A 173 -10.04 -10.80 -17.14
CA LYS A 173 -11.04 -11.23 -16.17
C LYS A 173 -10.42 -12.29 -15.28
N LEU A 174 -10.40 -12.01 -13.98
CA LEU A 174 -10.01 -12.94 -12.95
C LEU A 174 -11.22 -13.84 -12.63
N ASN A 175 -11.09 -15.14 -12.88
CA ASN A 175 -12.15 -16.09 -12.61
C ASN A 175 -12.13 -16.52 -11.14
N THR A 176 -13.25 -17.07 -10.68
CA THR A 176 -13.35 -17.70 -9.35
C THR A 176 -12.22 -18.73 -9.15
N GLY A 177 -11.50 -18.62 -8.04
CA GLY A 177 -10.36 -19.47 -7.70
C GLY A 177 -9.01 -18.94 -8.17
N GLU A 178 -8.99 -17.88 -8.98
CA GLU A 178 -7.75 -17.32 -9.54
C GLU A 178 -7.20 -16.15 -8.71
N PHE A 179 -5.88 -15.97 -8.78
CA PHE A 179 -5.17 -14.82 -8.20
C PHE A 179 -4.35 -14.05 -9.23
N LEU A 180 -4.01 -12.81 -8.87
CA LEU A 180 -2.99 -11.97 -9.52
C LEU A 180 -1.95 -11.52 -8.51
N VAL A 181 -0.71 -11.46 -8.96
CA VAL A 181 0.42 -10.79 -8.32
C VAL A 181 0.85 -9.66 -9.25
N ILE A 182 0.93 -8.45 -8.71
CA ILE A 182 1.09 -7.21 -9.47
C ILE A 182 2.16 -6.37 -8.78
N PRO A 183 3.46 -6.69 -8.98
CA PRO A 183 4.54 -5.85 -8.46
C PRO A 183 4.64 -4.56 -9.29
N ASN A 184 5.47 -3.62 -8.87
CA ASN A 184 5.74 -2.38 -9.61
C ASN A 184 6.40 -2.61 -10.97
N GLU A 185 7.05 -3.76 -11.17
CA GLU A 185 7.64 -4.15 -12.45
C GLU A 185 6.85 -5.25 -13.16
N TYR A 186 6.66 -5.09 -14.46
CA TYR A 186 5.85 -6.03 -15.24
C TYR A 186 6.39 -7.46 -15.25
N TYR A 187 7.70 -7.67 -15.14
CA TYR A 187 8.28 -9.02 -15.21
C TYR A 187 7.81 -9.95 -14.08
N GLY A 188 7.42 -9.39 -12.92
CA GLY A 188 6.89 -10.16 -11.79
C GLY A 188 5.37 -10.39 -11.87
N PHE A 189 4.68 -9.76 -12.83
CA PHE A 189 3.25 -9.95 -13.04
C PHE A 189 2.94 -11.41 -13.37
N ARG A 190 2.06 -12.02 -12.59
CA ARG A 190 1.61 -13.40 -12.82
C ARG A 190 0.25 -13.65 -12.21
N GLY A 191 -0.38 -14.72 -12.65
CA GLY A 191 -1.59 -15.25 -12.04
C GLY A 191 -1.55 -16.77 -11.97
N GLY A 192 -2.52 -17.34 -11.27
CA GLY A 192 -2.63 -18.78 -11.06
C GLY A 192 -3.87 -19.11 -10.24
N ASN A 193 -3.90 -20.31 -9.65
CA ASN A 193 -4.97 -20.71 -8.76
C ASN A 193 -4.54 -20.54 -7.29
N TYR A 194 -5.33 -19.87 -6.45
CA TYR A 194 -4.90 -19.60 -5.08
C TYR A 194 -4.95 -20.85 -4.20
N THR A 195 -5.77 -21.85 -4.58
CA THR A 195 -5.93 -23.09 -3.82
C THR A 195 -4.69 -23.99 -3.85
N ASP A 196 -3.74 -23.71 -4.75
CA ASP A 196 -2.40 -24.31 -4.73
C ASP A 196 -1.59 -23.86 -3.48
N TYR A 197 -1.99 -22.76 -2.84
CA TYR A 197 -1.30 -22.16 -1.71
C TYR A 197 -2.02 -22.41 -0.39
N ALA A 198 -3.33 -22.12 -0.30
CA ALA A 198 -4.16 -22.37 0.87
C ALA A 198 -5.65 -22.49 0.52
N THR A 199 -6.45 -23.04 1.43
CA THR A 199 -7.92 -23.13 1.26
C THR A 199 -8.61 -21.80 1.55
N ASP A 200 -8.15 -21.08 2.57
CA ASP A 200 -8.61 -19.73 2.88
C ASP A 200 -7.90 -18.71 1.97
N PRO A 201 -8.62 -17.78 1.32
CA PRO A 201 -8.02 -16.87 0.36
C PRO A 201 -7.11 -15.81 1.00
N VAL A 202 -7.36 -15.42 2.27
CA VAL A 202 -6.45 -14.50 2.99
C VAL A 202 -5.14 -15.21 3.29
N ASP A 203 -5.19 -16.44 3.80
CA ASP A 203 -4.00 -17.27 4.01
C ASP A 203 -3.24 -17.52 2.72
N ALA A 204 -3.96 -17.70 1.61
CA ALA A 204 -3.36 -17.88 0.30
C ALA A 204 -2.59 -16.63 -0.13
N ILE A 205 -3.14 -15.42 0.03
CA ILE A 205 -2.43 -14.17 -0.27
C ILE A 205 -1.18 -14.01 0.60
N VAL A 206 -1.27 -14.25 1.92
CA VAL A 206 -0.11 -14.18 2.82
C VAL A 206 1.00 -15.11 2.35
N LYS A 207 0.65 -16.34 1.94
CA LYS A 207 1.60 -17.31 1.42
C LYS A 207 2.11 -16.97 0.02
N ILE A 208 1.27 -16.46 -0.88
CA ILE A 208 1.70 -16.02 -2.22
C ILE A 208 2.69 -14.87 -2.10
N CYS A 209 2.39 -13.88 -1.25
CA CYS A 209 3.25 -12.75 -0.95
C CYS A 209 4.62 -13.23 -0.45
N SER A 210 4.67 -14.15 0.52
CA SER A 210 5.93 -14.57 1.12
C SER A 210 6.90 -15.25 0.14
N TYR A 211 6.41 -15.85 -0.95
CA TYR A 211 7.24 -16.45 -2.02
C TYR A 211 7.35 -15.61 -3.29
N GLU A 212 6.65 -14.48 -3.37
CA GLU A 212 6.85 -13.47 -4.41
C GLU A 212 8.19 -12.81 -4.16
N ASP A 213 9.08 -12.68 -5.14
CA ASP A 213 10.50 -12.35 -4.95
C ASP A 213 10.88 -10.91 -5.30
N SER A 214 9.92 -10.06 -5.66
CA SER A 214 10.16 -8.63 -5.83
C SER A 214 10.33 -7.92 -4.48
N GLY A 215 11.11 -6.85 -4.48
CA GLY A 215 11.21 -5.92 -3.37
C GLY A 215 12.27 -6.29 -2.34
N THR A 216 12.80 -5.27 -1.68
CA THR A 216 14.01 -5.39 -0.85
C THR A 216 13.76 -5.25 0.64
N ASN A 217 12.84 -4.38 1.05
CA ASN A 217 12.50 -4.13 2.46
C ASN A 217 11.30 -4.96 2.92
N ARG A 218 10.34 -5.23 2.02
CA ARG A 218 9.22 -6.16 2.22
C ARG A 218 8.58 -6.02 3.61
N ARG A 219 7.86 -4.92 3.77
CA ARG A 219 7.33 -4.47 5.06
C ARG A 219 6.00 -5.17 5.36
N ASN A 220 5.01 -4.38 5.77
CA ASN A 220 3.66 -4.83 6.03
C ASN A 220 2.96 -5.28 4.73
N LEU A 221 2.18 -6.34 4.85
CA LEU A 221 1.13 -6.73 3.91
C LEU A 221 -0.23 -6.46 4.55
N TYR A 222 -0.98 -5.55 3.96
CA TYR A 222 -2.36 -5.22 4.37
C TYR A 222 -3.32 -5.99 3.48
N SER A 223 -4.15 -6.84 4.08
CA SER A 223 -5.12 -7.67 3.35
C SER A 223 -6.55 -7.27 3.70
N TYR A 224 -7.38 -7.17 2.67
CA TYR A 224 -8.77 -6.74 2.70
C TYR A 224 -9.62 -7.84 2.09
N ASP A 225 -10.38 -8.50 2.95
CA ASP A 225 -11.30 -9.57 2.57
C ASP A 225 -12.72 -9.01 2.47
N TYR A 226 -13.08 -8.58 1.26
CA TYR A 226 -14.41 -8.09 0.92
C TYR A 226 -15.34 -9.30 0.70
N LYS A 227 -16.30 -9.49 1.60
CA LYS A 227 -17.25 -10.59 1.52
C LYS A 227 -18.55 -10.30 2.25
N LEU A 228 -19.51 -11.18 2.04
CA LEU A 228 -20.78 -11.14 2.74
C LEU A 228 -20.62 -11.58 4.20
N GLN A 229 -21.05 -10.75 5.14
CA GLN A 229 -20.92 -10.95 6.58
C GLN A 229 -22.30 -10.98 7.26
N ASP A 230 -22.40 -11.70 8.37
CA ASP A 230 -23.61 -11.75 9.18
C ASP A 230 -23.70 -10.52 10.10
N THR A 231 -24.86 -9.88 10.12
CA THR A 231 -25.18 -8.71 10.96
C THR A 231 -26.52 -8.93 11.67
N ASP A 232 -26.81 -8.12 12.69
CA ASP A 232 -28.09 -8.16 13.40
C ASP A 232 -29.32 -7.95 12.47
N ASN A 233 -29.11 -7.29 11.33
CA ASN A 233 -30.16 -6.95 10.36
C ASN A 233 -30.11 -7.81 9.08
N GLY A 234 -29.41 -8.96 9.12
CA GLY A 234 -29.25 -9.87 7.98
C GLY A 234 -27.82 -9.89 7.45
N LYS A 235 -27.63 -10.19 6.18
CA LYS A 235 -26.29 -10.28 5.57
C LYS A 235 -25.94 -8.98 4.84
N LYS A 236 -24.77 -8.41 5.10
CA LYS A 236 -24.25 -7.21 4.41
C LYS A 236 -22.84 -7.48 3.93
N TYR A 237 -22.40 -6.86 2.83
CA TYR A 237 -20.99 -6.93 2.49
C TYR A 237 -20.21 -6.02 3.42
N GLY A 238 -19.05 -6.49 3.81
CA GLY A 238 -18.07 -5.74 4.58
C GLY A 238 -16.68 -6.20 4.24
N VAL A 239 -15.70 -5.54 4.82
CA VAL A 239 -14.28 -5.88 4.65
C VAL A 239 -13.69 -6.28 5.98
N ASN A 240 -13.14 -7.49 6.04
CA ASN A 240 -12.26 -7.90 7.13
C ASN A 240 -10.83 -7.45 6.80
N ILE A 241 -10.15 -6.84 7.76
CA ILE A 241 -8.82 -6.26 7.56
C ILE A 241 -7.81 -7.05 8.39
N TYR A 242 -6.73 -7.46 7.71
CA TYR A 242 -5.63 -8.20 8.31
C TYR A 242 -4.29 -7.54 7.97
N VAL A 243 -3.34 -7.65 8.89
CA VAL A 243 -1.97 -7.14 8.68
C VAL A 243 -0.95 -8.18 9.14
N THR A 244 0.11 -8.36 8.34
CA THR A 244 1.28 -9.19 8.69
C THR A 244 2.55 -8.47 8.27
N ASN A 245 3.67 -8.76 8.93
CA ASN A 245 5.00 -8.48 8.45
C ASN A 245 5.39 -9.55 7.42
N ASP A 246 5.77 -9.15 6.21
CA ASP A 246 6.20 -10.08 5.17
C ASP A 246 7.62 -10.62 5.39
N ASN A 247 8.47 -9.91 6.15
CA ASN A 247 9.80 -10.30 6.67
C ASN A 247 10.86 -10.84 5.68
N GLY A 248 10.51 -11.08 4.41
CA GLY A 248 11.41 -11.48 3.33
C GLY A 248 12.07 -12.86 3.49
N HIS A 249 11.78 -13.61 4.56
CA HIS A 249 12.52 -14.83 4.90
C HIS A 249 12.50 -15.88 3.79
N ASN A 250 11.32 -16.12 3.21
CA ASN A 250 11.13 -17.15 2.18
C ASN A 250 11.75 -16.79 0.81
N VAL A 251 12.24 -15.56 0.65
CA VAL A 251 12.98 -15.10 -0.54
C VAL A 251 14.46 -14.80 -0.23
N GLY A 252 14.94 -15.24 0.94
CA GLY A 252 16.35 -15.14 1.33
C GLY A 252 16.75 -13.76 1.85
N LEU A 253 15.79 -12.95 2.28
CA LEU A 253 16.01 -11.66 2.93
C LEU A 253 15.80 -11.79 4.44
N ASP A 254 16.32 -10.82 5.19
CA ASP A 254 16.11 -10.66 6.63
C ASP A 254 15.62 -9.24 6.85
N THR A 255 14.30 -9.06 6.81
CA THR A 255 13.64 -7.75 6.90
C THR A 255 12.63 -7.69 8.03
N SER A 256 12.77 -8.57 9.01
CA SER A 256 11.87 -8.69 10.16
C SER A 256 11.73 -7.38 10.95
N GLU A 257 12.74 -6.52 10.91
CA GLU A 257 12.79 -5.21 11.55
C GLU A 257 12.08 -4.10 10.76
N PHE A 258 11.83 -4.30 9.46
CA PHE A 258 11.20 -3.29 8.60
C PHE A 258 9.68 -3.39 8.66
N VAL A 259 9.13 -3.00 9.81
CA VAL A 259 7.68 -2.99 10.04
C VAL A 259 7.22 -1.59 10.38
N ASN A 260 6.24 -1.08 9.63
CA ASN A 260 5.66 0.23 9.86
C ASN A 260 4.45 0.10 10.79
N TYR A 261 4.21 1.17 11.55
CA TYR A 261 2.97 1.32 12.29
C TYR A 261 1.81 1.62 11.33
N PHE A 262 0.58 1.46 11.79
CA PHE A 262 -0.58 1.94 11.06
C PHE A 262 -1.69 2.42 11.99
N TYR A 263 -2.64 3.16 11.42
CA TYR A 263 -3.88 3.53 12.08
C TYR A 263 -5.05 2.85 11.39
N PHE A 264 -6.01 2.37 12.17
CA PHE A 264 -7.31 1.94 11.67
C PHE A 264 -8.40 2.59 12.50
N ASN A 265 -9.30 3.36 11.87
CA ASN A 265 -10.38 4.09 12.57
C ASN A 265 -9.90 4.95 13.76
N ASN A 266 -8.73 5.57 13.62
CA ASN A 266 -8.01 6.35 14.65
C ASN A 266 -7.34 5.54 15.77
N ASP A 267 -7.46 4.21 15.78
CA ASP A 267 -6.70 3.37 16.69
C ASP A 267 -5.28 3.15 16.13
N PHE A 268 -4.28 3.39 16.96
CA PHE A 268 -2.86 3.23 16.61
C PHE A 268 -2.38 1.80 16.86
N TYR A 269 -1.74 1.21 15.86
CA TYR A 269 -1.13 -0.12 15.91
C TYR A 269 0.39 0.01 15.73
N PRO A 270 1.19 -0.16 16.80
CA PRO A 270 2.64 -0.10 16.70
C PRO A 270 3.22 -1.32 15.97
N PRO A 271 4.45 -1.25 15.43
CA PRO A 271 5.09 -2.38 14.74
C PRO A 271 5.14 -3.66 15.60
N SER A 272 5.29 -3.51 16.92
CA SER A 272 5.44 -4.62 17.86
C SER A 272 4.21 -5.53 18.01
N VAL A 273 3.03 -5.12 17.55
CA VAL A 273 1.82 -5.98 17.59
C VAL A 273 1.58 -6.73 16.28
N ILE A 274 2.37 -6.45 15.25
CA ILE A 274 2.20 -7.00 13.92
C ILE A 274 3.02 -8.30 13.85
N PRO A 275 2.36 -9.47 13.72
CA PRO A 275 3.07 -10.73 13.64
C PRO A 275 3.76 -10.88 12.28
N GLU A 276 4.73 -11.78 12.24
CA GLU A 276 5.39 -12.21 11.01
C GLU A 276 4.58 -13.29 10.28
N ASN A 277 4.68 -13.32 8.95
CA ASN A 277 4.05 -14.37 8.17
C ASN A 277 4.55 -15.77 8.63
N PRO A 278 3.71 -16.82 8.58
CA PRO A 278 2.35 -16.86 8.05
C PRO A 278 1.26 -16.35 9.00
N ASP A 279 1.61 -15.95 10.23
CA ASP A 279 0.63 -15.42 11.18
C ASP A 279 0.17 -14.01 10.75
N LYS A 280 -1.03 -13.61 11.15
CA LYS A 280 -1.61 -12.30 10.80
C LYS A 280 -2.43 -11.74 11.94
N LEU A 281 -2.37 -10.43 12.12
CA LEU A 281 -3.24 -9.71 13.04
C LEU A 281 -4.58 -9.47 12.34
N TYR A 282 -5.69 -9.92 12.94
CA TYR A 282 -7.01 -9.41 12.60
C TYR A 282 -7.18 -8.03 13.24
N VAL A 283 -7.33 -7.00 12.42
CA VAL A 283 -7.44 -5.61 12.88
C VAL A 283 -8.89 -5.29 13.25
N GLY A 284 -9.83 -5.74 12.41
CA GLY A 284 -11.24 -5.48 12.56
C GLY A 284 -11.98 -5.60 11.23
N ASP A 285 -13.26 -5.26 11.27
CA ASP A 285 -14.14 -5.24 10.11
C ASP A 285 -14.76 -3.85 9.90
N TYR A 286 -15.14 -3.58 8.65
CA TYR A 286 -16.01 -2.47 8.29
C TYR A 286 -17.20 -3.00 7.49
N ILE A 287 -18.41 -2.84 8.04
CA ILE A 287 -19.66 -3.19 7.37
C ILE A 287 -20.20 -1.96 6.64
N PHE A 288 -20.46 -2.11 5.35
CA PHE A 288 -21.06 -1.03 4.56
C PHE A 288 -22.57 -0.98 4.79
N GLU A 289 -23.06 0.14 5.30
CA GLU A 289 -24.45 0.24 5.74
C GLU A 289 -25.42 0.53 4.59
N ASN A 290 -24.95 1.19 3.53
CA ASN A 290 -25.76 1.73 2.43
C ASN A 290 -25.84 0.81 1.19
N GLN A 291 -25.77 -0.50 1.38
CA GLN A 291 -25.84 -1.46 0.28
C GLN A 291 -27.25 -2.01 0.04
N SER A 292 -27.63 -2.14 -1.24
CA SER A 292 -28.62 -3.14 -1.64
C SER A 292 -27.88 -4.43 -1.98
N ILE A 293 -28.13 -5.54 -1.29
CA ILE A 293 -27.52 -6.86 -1.61
C ILE A 293 -27.66 -7.21 -3.10
N PHE A 294 -28.73 -6.74 -3.73
CA PHE A 294 -28.98 -6.94 -5.16
C PHE A 294 -28.03 -6.16 -6.08
N SER A 295 -27.38 -5.06 -5.66
CA SER A 295 -26.47 -4.30 -6.54
C SER A 295 -25.18 -5.06 -6.81
N VAL A 296 -24.61 -5.72 -5.79
CA VAL A 296 -23.35 -6.49 -5.89
C VAL A 296 -23.57 -7.75 -6.74
N ILE A 297 -24.60 -8.53 -6.41
CA ILE A 297 -24.94 -9.78 -7.12
C ILE A 297 -25.38 -9.49 -8.58
N LYS A 298 -26.11 -8.40 -8.83
CA LYS A 298 -26.57 -8.05 -10.19
C LYS A 298 -25.40 -7.67 -11.11
N ASN A 299 -24.38 -6.97 -10.58
CA ASN A 299 -23.16 -6.66 -11.33
C ASN A 299 -22.41 -7.93 -11.76
N GLN A 300 -22.48 -9.00 -10.96
CA GLN A 300 -21.84 -10.29 -11.28
C GLN A 300 -22.66 -11.15 -12.27
N ILE A 301 -24.00 -11.08 -12.24
CA ILE A 301 -24.88 -11.98 -13.02
C ILE A 301 -25.29 -11.41 -14.39
N PHE A 302 -25.48 -10.10 -14.53
CA PHE A 302 -26.19 -9.50 -15.69
C PHE A 302 -25.31 -8.83 -16.76
N GLN A 303 -23.99 -9.03 -16.75
CA GLN A 303 -23.10 -8.57 -17.83
C GLN A 303 -22.49 -9.72 -18.67
N LYS A 304 -23.25 -10.79 -18.87
CA LYS A 304 -22.98 -11.79 -19.92
C LYS A 304 -23.41 -11.29 -21.30
#